data_AF-A0A7C5HXB7-F1
#
_entry.id   AF-A0A7C5HXB7-F1
#
_cell.length_a   1.000
_cell.length_b   1.000
_cell.length_c   1.000
_cell.angle_alpha   90.00
_cell.angle_beta   90.00
_cell.angle_gamma   90.00
#
_symmetry.space_group_name_H-M   'P 1'
#
loop_
_entity.id
_entity.type
_entity.pdbx_description
1 polymer ?
#
loop_
_entity_poly.entity_id
_entity_poly.type
_entity_poly.pdbx_seq_one_letter_code
_entity_poly.pdbx_strand_id
1 'polypeptide(L)'
;MDEGDSPKSKFIHLLQSGLKKIIDKNLKSVSRDRLILLSLISLFVFGSALVVFSADQIVRLGAAKDLRDSRLSADISESFYNKAIISPVKNITAGSPEMSFAQKNTLINVSSPAIITPKVFGIIVGGYEKSGARNEILTYQIEKGDTLYSIAKKFDISLETILWANKLSRDSKIKPGQKLMILPVSGVLYTVKKGDTLSSIASRYKAKIDDIIDFNGLSEEADIYIGDSLIIPGGKMPATIASPQINIPVADSYFIFPCQGVITQGLHYYNAIDVANKCGSPIVAASSGVVQRTGWIRLGGQRVTILHPNGVVTYYGHLSKILVKPGQKVNTGDIIGYMGRTGHATGCHIHFEVIGAKNFLAKYPLGARISWKK
;
A
#
# COMPACT_ATOMS: atom_id res chain seq x y z
N MET A 1 47.49 -21.90 28.63
CA MET A 1 46.25 -22.53 28.13
C MET A 1 45.61 -21.51 27.20
N ASP A 2 45.60 -21.81 25.90
CA ASP A 2 45.16 -20.91 24.85
C ASP A 2 43.66 -20.58 24.99
N GLU A 3 43.33 -19.32 25.26
CA GLU A 3 41.96 -18.77 25.20
C GLU A 3 41.47 -18.57 23.74
N GLY A 4 42.22 -19.06 22.76
CA GLY A 4 42.00 -18.81 21.33
C GLY A 4 40.75 -19.45 20.74
N ASP A 5 40.20 -20.53 21.32
CA ASP A 5 39.20 -21.36 20.63
C ASP A 5 37.85 -21.52 21.34
N SER A 6 37.47 -20.56 22.20
CA SER A 6 36.11 -20.56 22.76
C SER A 6 35.06 -20.20 21.69
N PRO A 7 33.83 -20.74 21.76
CA PRO A 7 32.73 -20.34 20.87
C PRO A 7 32.48 -18.83 20.86
N LYS A 8 32.77 -18.16 21.99
CA LYS A 8 32.72 -16.71 22.16
C LYS A 8 33.80 -15.99 21.32
N SER A 9 35.03 -16.51 21.30
CA SER A 9 36.13 -16.02 20.45
C SER A 9 35.78 -16.12 18.96
N LYS A 10 35.32 -17.29 18.51
CA LYS A 10 34.92 -17.53 17.11
C LYS A 10 33.76 -16.62 16.68
N PHE A 11 32.77 -16.43 17.54
CA PHE A 11 31.64 -15.54 17.26
C PHE A 11 32.07 -14.08 17.11
N ILE A 12 32.91 -13.58 18.03
CA ILE A 12 33.45 -12.21 17.97
C ILE A 12 34.27 -12.00 16.69
N HIS A 13 35.10 -12.97 16.30
CA HIS A 13 35.93 -12.87 15.11
C HIS A 13 35.10 -12.87 13.80
N LEU A 14 34.05 -13.68 13.74
CA LEU A 14 33.07 -13.70 12.64
C LEU A 14 32.33 -12.36 12.54
N LEU A 15 31.91 -11.82 13.68
CA LEU A 15 31.19 -10.55 13.78
C LEU A 15 32.07 -9.37 13.30
N GLN A 16 33.32 -9.34 13.75
CA GLN A 16 34.31 -8.34 13.32
C GLN A 16 34.62 -8.43 11.81
N SER A 17 34.81 -9.64 11.27
CA SER A 17 35.09 -9.84 9.84
C SER A 17 33.90 -9.48 8.94
N GLY A 18 32.67 -9.78 9.38
CA GLY A 18 31.43 -9.46 8.68
C GLY A 18 31.17 -7.96 8.63
N LEU A 19 31.32 -7.27 9.78
CA LEU A 19 31.19 -5.81 9.84
C LEU A 19 32.22 -5.12 8.96
N LYS A 20 33.49 -5.55 9.00
CA LYS A 20 34.55 -4.96 8.18
C LYS A 20 34.26 -5.05 6.69
N LYS A 21 33.79 -6.22 6.20
CA LYS A 21 33.39 -6.40 4.80
C LYS A 21 32.22 -5.50 4.39
N ILE A 22 31.23 -5.34 5.25
CA ILE A 22 30.05 -4.49 4.97
C ILE A 22 30.46 -3.01 4.92
N ILE A 23 31.31 -2.57 5.84
CA ILE A 23 31.84 -1.21 5.87
C ILE A 23 32.69 -0.93 4.63
N ASP A 24 33.62 -1.82 4.29
CA ASP A 24 34.49 -1.64 3.12
C ASP A 24 33.74 -1.66 1.79
N LYS A 25 32.62 -2.40 1.70
CA LYS A 25 31.80 -2.52 0.48
C LYS A 25 30.81 -1.38 0.29
N ASN A 26 30.23 -0.84 1.38
CA ASN A 26 29.10 0.10 1.30
C ASN A 26 29.43 1.53 1.76
N LEU A 27 30.56 1.77 2.47
CA LEU A 27 30.83 3.06 3.12
C LEU A 27 32.07 3.81 2.61
N LYS A 28 32.83 3.28 1.64
CA LYS A 28 34.03 3.95 1.10
C LYS A 28 33.78 5.30 0.40
N SER A 29 32.54 5.63 0.04
CA SER A 29 32.17 6.90 -0.61
C SER A 29 31.40 7.88 0.29
N VAL A 30 31.28 7.58 1.58
CA VAL A 30 30.40 8.31 2.50
C VAL A 30 31.24 9.23 3.39
N SER A 31 31.07 10.55 3.24
CA SER A 31 31.80 11.55 4.02
C SER A 31 31.49 11.44 5.52
N ARG A 32 32.43 11.88 6.37
CA ARG A 32 32.37 11.77 7.84
C ARG A 32 31.09 12.33 8.46
N ASP A 33 30.48 13.34 7.85
CA ASP A 33 29.22 13.95 8.31
C ASP A 33 27.98 13.09 8.04
N ARG A 34 28.04 12.18 7.06
CA ARG A 34 26.93 11.26 6.73
C ARG A 34 26.86 10.02 7.63
N LEU A 35 27.92 9.72 8.38
CA LEU A 35 27.91 8.67 9.42
C LEU A 35 27.02 9.05 10.62
N ILE A 36 26.87 10.35 10.88
CA ILE A 36 26.02 10.88 11.96
C ILE A 36 24.53 10.69 11.63
N LEU A 37 24.15 10.66 10.34
CA LEU A 37 22.77 10.43 9.90
C LEU A 37 22.40 8.93 9.85
N LEU A 38 23.39 8.03 9.81
CA LEU A 38 23.21 6.57 9.85
C LEU A 38 23.00 6.02 11.27
N SER A 39 23.04 6.85 12.32
CA SER A 39 22.86 6.43 13.71
C SER A 39 21.39 6.26 14.14
N LEU A 40 20.50 5.89 13.22
CA LEU A 40 19.13 5.46 13.53
C LEU A 40 19.03 3.94 13.34
N ILE A 41 19.44 3.22 14.40
CA ILE A 41 19.22 1.79 14.65
C ILE A 41 19.72 0.89 13.51
N SER A 42 21.01 0.56 13.53
CA SER A 42 21.52 -0.57 12.76
C SER A 42 21.13 -1.88 13.45
N LEU A 43 20.03 -2.48 12.99
CA LEU A 43 19.60 -3.81 13.38
C LEU A 43 20.55 -4.83 12.75
N PHE A 44 21.34 -5.54 13.56
CA PHE A 44 22.15 -6.66 13.09
C PHE A 44 21.55 -7.97 13.57
N VAL A 45 21.10 -8.80 12.63
CA VAL A 45 20.69 -10.18 12.90
C VAL A 45 21.93 -11.05 12.76
N PHE A 46 22.41 -11.61 13.88
CA PHE A 46 23.49 -12.61 13.90
C PHE A 46 22.89 -13.94 14.38
N GLY A 47 22.62 -14.84 13.45
CA GLY A 47 21.94 -16.11 13.77
C GLY A 47 20.53 -15.87 14.35
N SER A 48 20.21 -16.56 15.44
CA SER A 48 18.90 -16.49 16.12
C SER A 48 18.78 -15.40 17.19
N ALA A 49 19.73 -14.47 17.27
CA ALA A 49 19.72 -13.39 18.27
C ALA A 49 19.63 -12.00 17.63
N LEU A 50 18.77 -11.16 18.21
CA LEU A 50 18.60 -9.77 17.84
C LEU A 50 19.45 -8.89 18.78
N VAL A 51 20.29 -8.04 18.22
CA VAL A 51 21.12 -7.11 19.00
C VAL A 51 20.78 -5.67 18.61
N VAL A 52 20.52 -4.83 19.62
CA VAL A 52 20.17 -3.41 19.46
C VAL A 52 21.22 -2.58 20.21
N PHE A 53 21.86 -1.64 19.51
CA PHE A 53 22.82 -0.70 20.08
C PHE A 53 22.19 0.68 20.29
N SER A 54 22.60 1.39 21.34
CA SER A 54 22.27 2.81 21.51
C SER A 54 23.19 3.70 20.66
N ALA A 55 22.75 4.93 20.39
CA ALA A 55 23.51 5.91 19.60
C ALA A 55 24.91 6.18 20.18
N ASP A 56 25.05 6.23 21.51
CA ASP A 56 26.35 6.42 22.18
C ASP A 56 27.32 5.26 21.93
N GLN A 57 26.82 4.02 21.90
CA GLN A 57 27.66 2.84 21.64
C GLN A 57 28.19 2.80 20.20
N ILE A 58 27.39 3.24 19.22
CA ILE A 58 27.78 3.31 17.81
C ILE A 58 28.87 4.38 17.60
N VAL A 59 28.73 5.55 18.23
CA VAL A 59 29.71 6.64 18.14
C VAL A 59 31.06 6.22 18.72
N ARG A 60 31.06 5.53 19.87
CA ARG A 60 32.29 5.01 20.49
C ARG A 60 32.96 3.92 19.65
N LEU A 61 32.19 3.04 19.01
CA LEU A 61 32.70 2.03 18.08
C LEU A 61 33.34 2.66 16.82
N GLY A 62 32.77 3.75 16.31
CA GLY A 62 33.29 4.48 15.15
C GLY A 62 34.53 5.34 15.43
N ALA A 63 34.74 5.74 16.69
CA ALA A 63 35.89 6.54 17.12
C ALA A 63 37.13 5.70 17.50
N ALA A 64 36.97 4.39 17.71
CA ALA A 64 38.07 3.50 18.06
C ALA A 64 38.99 3.26 16.86
N LYS A 65 40.23 3.77 16.92
CA LYS A 65 41.26 3.52 15.91
C LYS A 65 41.76 2.07 15.90
N ASP A 66 41.58 1.34 17.00
CA ASP A 66 41.94 -0.07 17.13
C ASP A 66 40.94 -0.78 18.06
N LEU A 67 40.25 -1.80 17.56
CA LEU A 67 39.17 -2.53 18.28
C LEU A 67 39.70 -3.58 19.27
N ARG A 68 40.98 -3.50 19.63
CA ARG A 68 41.64 -4.38 20.62
C ARG A 68 41.71 -3.78 22.02
N ASP A 69 41.13 -2.60 22.24
CA ASP A 69 41.20 -1.94 23.53
C ASP A 69 40.26 -2.62 24.54
N SER A 70 40.85 -3.43 25.42
CA SER A 70 40.23 -4.35 26.39
C SER A 70 39.16 -3.72 27.30
N ARG A 71 39.16 -2.38 27.44
CA ARG A 71 38.16 -1.65 28.25
C ARG A 71 36.80 -1.58 27.56
N LEU A 72 36.76 -1.50 26.23
CA LEU A 72 35.49 -1.43 25.48
C LEU A 72 34.77 -2.79 25.43
N SER A 73 35.52 -3.89 25.43
CA SER A 73 34.95 -5.25 25.48
C SER A 73 34.33 -5.59 26.84
N ALA A 74 34.85 -5.00 27.93
CA ALA A 74 34.33 -5.22 29.27
C ALA A 74 32.99 -4.49 29.50
N ASP A 75 32.90 -3.20 29.12
CA ASP A 75 31.67 -2.40 29.26
C ASP A 75 30.52 -2.93 28.39
N ILE A 76 30.83 -3.44 27.20
CA ILE A 76 29.83 -4.08 26.32
C ILE A 76 29.38 -5.42 26.94
N SER A 77 30.27 -6.22 27.53
CA SER A 77 29.89 -7.50 28.13
C SER A 77 28.98 -7.33 29.36
N GLU A 78 29.24 -6.32 30.20
CA GLU A 78 28.49 -6.10 31.44
C GLU A 78 27.11 -5.48 31.18
N SER A 79 27.00 -4.57 30.19
CA SER A 79 25.70 -4.00 29.79
C SER A 79 24.79 -5.01 29.10
N PHE A 80 25.37 -5.99 28.38
CA PHE A 80 24.63 -7.06 27.72
C PHE A 80 24.05 -8.07 28.71
N TYR A 81 24.80 -8.46 29.75
CA TYR A 81 24.35 -9.49 30.69
C TYR A 81 23.26 -9.01 31.66
N ASN A 82 23.31 -7.74 32.09
CA ASN A 82 22.37 -7.21 33.09
C ASN A 82 21.06 -6.66 32.51
N LYS A 83 20.93 -6.54 31.17
CA LYS A 83 19.71 -6.01 30.51
C LYS A 83 19.12 -6.89 29.41
N ALA A 84 19.78 -7.98 29.02
CA ALA A 84 19.19 -8.93 28.10
C ALA A 84 18.18 -9.82 28.86
N ILE A 85 16.89 -9.52 28.71
CA ILE A 85 15.84 -10.51 28.98
C ILE A 85 15.97 -11.58 27.89
N ILE A 86 16.76 -12.62 28.17
CA ILE A 86 16.87 -13.80 27.30
C ILE A 86 15.66 -14.68 27.59
N SER A 87 14.54 -14.40 26.92
CA SER A 87 13.46 -15.38 26.81
C SER A 87 13.71 -16.27 25.58
N PRO A 88 13.76 -17.60 25.72
CA PRO A 88 13.85 -18.49 24.57
C PRO A 88 12.57 -18.34 23.74
N VAL A 89 12.70 -17.92 22.48
CA VAL A 89 11.56 -17.78 21.56
C VAL A 89 11.03 -19.18 21.23
N LYS A 90 10.01 -19.61 21.98
CA LYS A 90 9.14 -20.72 21.57
C LYS A 90 7.78 -20.13 21.18
N ASN A 91 7.48 -20.27 19.89
CA ASN A 91 6.18 -20.08 19.23
C ASN A 91 5.60 -18.65 19.28
N ILE A 92 5.83 -17.89 18.20
CA ILE A 92 5.06 -16.67 17.92
C ILE A 92 3.73 -17.10 17.28
N THR A 93 2.70 -17.24 18.09
CA THR A 93 1.31 -17.17 17.61
C THR A 93 0.86 -15.71 17.62
N ALA A 94 0.41 -15.20 16.47
CA ALA A 94 -0.16 -13.86 16.35
C ALA A 94 -1.51 -13.80 17.09
N GLY A 95 -1.47 -13.44 18.36
CA GLY A 95 -2.64 -13.17 19.20
C GLY A 95 -3.24 -11.79 18.91
N SER A 96 -4.56 -11.70 19.02
CA SER A 96 -5.35 -10.46 19.11
C SER A 96 -4.80 -9.54 20.22
N PRO A 97 -5.01 -8.21 20.17
CA PRO A 97 -4.51 -7.32 21.21
C PRO A 97 -5.16 -7.64 22.57
N GLU A 98 -4.35 -8.04 23.55
CA GLU A 98 -4.79 -8.14 24.94
C GLU A 98 -4.84 -6.74 25.57
N MET A 99 -5.99 -6.40 26.17
CA MET A 99 -6.13 -5.22 27.02
C MET A 99 -5.46 -5.47 28.37
N SER A 100 -4.40 -4.72 28.68
CA SER A 100 -3.80 -4.68 30.01
C SER A 100 -4.36 -3.50 30.81
N PHE A 101 -4.86 -3.78 32.01
CA PHE A 101 -5.20 -2.75 32.99
C PHE A 101 -3.97 -2.41 33.83
N ALA A 102 -3.42 -1.21 33.65
CA ALA A 102 -2.51 -0.61 34.62
C ALA A 102 -3.32 0.06 35.74
N GLN A 103 -2.87 -0.09 36.99
CA GLN A 103 -3.54 0.43 38.18
C GLN A 103 -3.97 1.91 38.04
N LYS A 104 -5.25 2.15 38.33
CA LYS A 104 -5.97 3.44 38.45
C LYS A 104 -6.01 4.30 37.17
N ASN A 105 -7.12 4.11 36.43
CA ASN A 105 -7.76 5.03 35.48
C ASN A 105 -6.99 5.49 34.23
N THR A 106 -6.17 4.64 33.60
CA THR A 106 -5.71 4.93 32.23
C THR A 106 -5.82 3.70 31.33
N LEU A 107 -6.62 3.82 30.26
CA LEU A 107 -6.63 2.87 29.14
C LEU A 107 -5.43 3.19 28.25
N ILE A 108 -4.47 2.27 28.17
CA ILE A 108 -3.35 2.38 27.23
C ILE A 108 -3.74 1.60 25.98
N ASN A 109 -3.95 2.29 24.86
CA ASN A 109 -4.03 1.64 23.56
C ASN A 109 -2.65 1.06 23.24
N VAL A 110 -2.51 -0.26 23.32
CA VAL A 110 -1.33 -0.95 22.78
C VAL A 110 -1.56 -1.05 21.27
N SER A 111 -1.00 -0.11 20.51
CA SER A 111 -0.96 -0.24 19.05
C SER A 111 -0.16 -1.49 18.69
N SER A 112 -0.67 -2.30 17.76
CA SER A 112 0.10 -3.41 17.21
C SER A 112 1.46 -2.88 16.72
N PRO A 113 2.57 -3.62 16.94
CA PRO A 113 3.86 -3.20 16.42
C PRO A 113 3.72 -2.96 14.91
N ALA A 114 3.99 -1.72 14.49
CA ALA A 114 4.05 -1.40 13.08
C ALA A 114 5.21 -2.21 12.49
N ILE A 115 4.90 -3.15 11.61
CA ILE A 115 5.92 -3.75 10.75
C ILE A 115 6.35 -2.65 9.80
N ILE A 116 7.45 -1.97 10.12
CA ILE A 116 8.06 -0.99 9.24
C ILE A 116 8.69 -1.80 8.09
N THR A 117 7.97 -1.87 6.97
CA THR A 117 8.49 -2.49 5.75
C THR A 117 9.57 -1.58 5.15
N PRO A 118 10.48 -2.10 4.31
CA PRO A 118 11.47 -1.29 3.59
C PRO A 118 10.88 -0.10 2.84
N LYS A 119 9.62 -0.22 2.40
CA LYS A 119 8.83 0.84 1.76
C LYS A 119 8.50 2.00 2.70
N VAL A 120 8.19 1.72 3.97
CA VAL A 120 7.99 2.75 5.02
C VAL A 120 9.33 3.35 5.43
N PHE A 121 10.38 2.53 5.49
CA PHE A 121 11.73 2.99 5.81
C PHE A 121 12.28 3.94 4.73
N GLY A 122 12.02 3.67 3.44
CA GLY A 122 12.40 4.56 2.33
C GLY A 122 11.74 5.96 2.40
N ILE A 123 10.52 6.05 2.94
CA ILE A 123 9.82 7.33 3.18
C ILE A 123 10.43 8.08 4.37
N ILE A 124 10.78 7.37 5.45
CA ILE A 124 11.32 7.98 6.68
C ILE A 124 12.79 8.40 6.51
N VAL A 125 13.57 7.67 5.71
CA VAL A 125 15.02 7.90 5.53
C VAL A 125 15.34 8.82 4.33
N GLY A 126 14.33 9.47 3.75
CA GLY A 126 14.55 10.41 2.65
C GLY A 126 15.18 9.75 1.44
N GLY A 127 14.65 8.58 1.04
CA GLY A 127 14.99 7.96 -0.23
C GLY A 127 14.63 8.91 -1.37
N TYR A 128 15.66 9.35 -2.11
CA TYR A 128 15.63 10.06 -3.38
C TYR A 128 14.21 10.21 -3.98
N GLU A 129 13.51 11.27 -3.58
CA GLU A 129 12.47 11.79 -4.46
C GLU A 129 13.20 12.25 -5.72
N LYS A 130 12.96 11.55 -6.82
CA LYS A 130 13.21 12.12 -8.14
C LYS A 130 12.32 13.36 -8.20
N SER A 131 12.90 14.50 -7.85
CA SER A 131 12.26 15.82 -7.81
C SER A 131 11.42 15.98 -9.09
N GLY A 132 10.09 15.98 -8.94
CA GLY A 132 9.13 16.12 -10.04
C GLY A 132 8.26 14.90 -10.38
N ALA A 133 8.53 13.70 -9.86
CA ALA A 133 7.68 12.54 -10.14
C ALA A 133 6.36 12.62 -9.35
N ARG A 134 5.26 12.90 -10.05
CA ARG A 134 3.91 12.76 -9.49
C ARG A 134 3.67 11.27 -9.23
N ASN A 135 3.23 10.91 -8.03
CA ASN A 135 2.85 9.52 -7.69
C ASN A 135 1.33 9.35 -7.53
N GLU A 136 0.53 10.30 -8.03
CA GLU A 136 -0.92 10.40 -7.81
C GLU A 136 -1.65 10.43 -9.14
N ILE A 137 -2.76 9.70 -9.23
CA ILE A 137 -3.76 9.95 -10.27
C ILE A 137 -4.54 11.20 -9.84
N LEU A 138 -4.71 12.16 -10.73
CA LEU A 138 -5.42 13.41 -10.44
C LEU A 138 -6.74 13.46 -11.21
N THR A 139 -7.72 14.16 -10.64
CA THR A 139 -8.91 14.58 -11.38
C THR A 139 -8.73 16.04 -11.76
N TYR A 140 -8.50 16.30 -13.04
CA TYR A 140 -8.35 17.64 -13.59
C TYR A 140 -9.67 18.14 -14.17
N GLN A 141 -10.11 19.33 -13.77
CA GLN A 141 -11.26 19.98 -14.38
C GLN A 141 -10.78 20.84 -15.55
N ILE A 142 -11.28 20.55 -16.75
CA ILE A 142 -10.89 21.24 -17.98
C ILE A 142 -11.25 22.72 -17.88
N GLU A 143 -10.28 23.58 -18.18
CA GLU A 143 -10.46 25.04 -18.17
C GLU A 143 -10.79 25.55 -19.58
N LYS A 144 -11.20 26.82 -19.68
CA LYS A 144 -11.48 27.44 -20.97
C LYS A 144 -10.18 27.58 -21.78
N GLY A 145 -10.16 27.03 -22.99
CA GLY A 145 -8.99 27.07 -23.88
C GLY A 145 -8.08 25.84 -23.79
N ASP A 146 -8.36 24.92 -22.87
CA ASP A 146 -7.63 23.67 -22.79
C ASP A 146 -7.85 22.79 -24.03
N THR A 147 -6.77 22.12 -24.42
CA THR A 147 -6.77 21.02 -25.39
C THR A 147 -6.20 19.78 -24.69
N LEU A 148 -6.54 18.58 -25.16
CA LEU A 148 -5.94 17.35 -24.63
C LEU A 148 -4.40 17.38 -24.73
N TYR A 149 -3.86 18.03 -25.77
CA TYR A 149 -2.42 18.20 -25.96
C TYR A 149 -1.81 19.17 -24.94
N SER A 150 -2.42 20.34 -24.71
CA SER A 150 -1.92 21.30 -23.71
C SER A 150 -1.99 20.72 -22.30
N ILE A 151 -3.03 19.95 -21.99
CA ILE A 151 -3.16 19.21 -20.73
C ILE A 151 -2.06 18.14 -20.62
N ALA A 152 -1.87 17.31 -21.65
CA ALA A 152 -0.81 16.28 -21.67
C ALA A 152 0.57 16.90 -21.39
N LYS A 153 0.89 18.01 -22.07
CA LYS A 153 2.13 18.76 -21.87
C LYS A 153 2.24 19.37 -20.46
N LYS A 154 1.15 19.93 -19.92
CA LYS A 154 1.10 20.50 -18.55
C LYS A 154 1.43 19.46 -17.49
N PHE A 155 1.01 18.23 -17.69
CA PHE A 155 1.20 17.14 -16.73
C PHE A 155 2.40 16.22 -17.05
N ASP A 156 3.17 16.52 -18.10
CA ASP A 156 4.29 15.72 -18.57
C ASP A 156 3.93 14.23 -18.80
N ILE A 157 2.80 14.01 -19.47
CA ILE A 157 2.34 12.67 -19.87
C ILE A 157 1.99 12.63 -21.35
N SER A 158 1.95 11.44 -21.94
CA SER A 158 1.54 11.30 -23.34
C SER A 158 0.06 11.62 -23.53
N LEU A 159 -0.26 12.17 -24.70
CA LEU A 159 -1.65 12.38 -25.13
C LEU A 159 -2.42 11.05 -25.08
N GLU A 160 -1.80 9.98 -25.55
CA GLU A 160 -2.35 8.63 -25.54
C GLU A 160 -2.76 8.18 -24.13
N THR A 161 -1.95 8.49 -23.11
CA THR A 161 -2.28 8.16 -21.72
C THR A 161 -3.58 8.82 -21.27
N ILE A 162 -3.78 10.10 -21.61
CA ILE A 162 -5.03 10.81 -21.30
C ILE A 162 -6.20 10.18 -22.05
N LEU A 163 -6.02 9.87 -23.33
CA LEU A 163 -7.06 9.25 -24.15
C LEU A 163 -7.50 7.91 -23.56
N TRP A 164 -6.56 7.03 -23.27
CA TRP A 164 -6.83 5.70 -22.72
C TRP A 164 -7.47 5.75 -21.33
N ALA A 165 -6.94 6.56 -20.41
CA ALA A 165 -7.45 6.66 -19.04
C ALA A 165 -8.90 7.19 -18.99
N ASN A 166 -9.28 8.01 -19.98
CA ASN A 166 -10.58 8.67 -20.03
C ASN A 166 -11.55 8.07 -21.05
N LYS A 167 -11.18 6.95 -21.69
CA LYS A 167 -11.97 6.32 -22.77
C LYS A 167 -12.29 7.31 -23.91
N LEU A 168 -11.35 8.18 -24.24
CA LEU A 168 -11.45 9.16 -25.30
C LEU A 168 -10.69 8.69 -26.55
N SER A 169 -11.11 9.18 -27.70
CA SER A 169 -10.40 9.12 -28.97
C SER A 169 -9.79 10.48 -29.32
N ARG A 170 -8.92 10.52 -30.33
CA ARG A 170 -8.37 11.80 -30.84
C ARG A 170 -9.45 12.76 -31.36
N ASP A 171 -10.59 12.23 -31.77
CA ASP A 171 -11.74 13.00 -32.25
C ASP A 171 -12.72 13.40 -31.14
N SER A 172 -12.47 12.97 -29.91
CA SER A 172 -13.33 13.29 -28.78
C SER A 172 -13.29 14.77 -28.46
N LYS A 173 -14.47 15.40 -28.46
CA LYS A 173 -14.63 16.81 -28.08
C LYS A 173 -14.67 16.91 -26.56
N ILE A 174 -13.82 17.78 -26.00
CA ILE A 174 -13.83 18.12 -24.58
C ILE A 174 -14.50 19.47 -24.34
N LYS A 175 -15.05 19.67 -23.14
CA LYS A 175 -15.71 20.92 -22.74
C LYS A 175 -15.14 21.45 -21.43
N PRO A 176 -15.05 22.78 -21.25
CA PRO A 176 -14.74 23.36 -19.96
C PRO A 176 -15.67 22.82 -18.86
N GLY A 177 -15.11 22.56 -17.69
CA GLY A 177 -15.80 21.96 -16.55
C GLY A 177 -15.83 20.43 -16.54
N GLN A 178 -15.53 19.76 -17.66
CA GLN A 178 -15.41 18.31 -17.72
C GLN A 178 -14.22 17.82 -16.87
N LYS A 179 -14.38 16.70 -16.18
CA LYS A 179 -13.33 16.10 -15.34
C LYS A 179 -12.58 15.00 -16.10
N LEU A 180 -11.25 15.11 -16.15
CA LEU A 180 -10.34 14.11 -16.71
C LEU A 180 -9.51 13.46 -15.61
N MET A 181 -9.37 12.15 -15.70
CA MET A 181 -8.37 11.38 -14.99
C MET A 181 -7.00 11.59 -15.63
N ILE A 182 -6.05 12.05 -14.84
CA ILE A 182 -4.68 12.30 -15.25
C ILE A 182 -3.79 11.33 -14.49
N LEU A 183 -3.15 10.41 -15.20
CA LEU A 183 -2.20 9.48 -14.58
C LEU A 183 -0.94 10.22 -14.12
N PRO A 184 -0.25 9.68 -13.10
CA PRO A 184 1.01 10.24 -12.62
C PRO A 184 2.14 10.17 -13.65
N VAL A 185 2.14 9.14 -14.49
CA VAL A 185 3.16 8.87 -15.51
C VAL A 185 2.51 8.43 -16.82
N SER A 186 3.25 8.59 -17.91
CA SER A 186 2.84 8.03 -19.20
C SER A 186 2.72 6.51 -19.11
N GLY A 187 1.61 5.95 -19.57
CA GLY A 187 1.35 4.52 -19.47
C GLY A 187 -0.13 4.16 -19.57
N VAL A 188 -0.48 3.02 -18.99
CA VAL A 188 -1.86 2.52 -18.98
C VAL A 188 -2.29 2.24 -17.56
N LEU A 189 -3.53 2.61 -17.23
CA LEU A 189 -4.20 2.14 -16.03
C LEU A 189 -4.93 0.83 -16.36
N TYR A 190 -4.61 -0.23 -15.62
CA TYR A 190 -5.13 -1.58 -15.85
C TYR A 190 -5.81 -2.12 -14.59
N THR A 191 -6.95 -2.79 -14.76
CA THR A 191 -7.60 -3.53 -13.67
C THR A 191 -7.32 -5.02 -13.85
N VAL A 192 -6.69 -5.64 -12.85
CA VAL A 192 -6.33 -7.06 -12.84
C VAL A 192 -7.58 -7.94 -12.97
N LYS A 193 -7.52 -8.92 -13.86
CA LYS A 193 -8.60 -9.87 -14.15
C LYS A 193 -8.23 -11.27 -13.67
N LYS A 194 -9.23 -12.15 -13.62
CA LYS A 194 -9.03 -13.57 -13.31
C LYS A 194 -8.03 -14.19 -14.29
N GLY A 195 -6.99 -14.81 -13.75
CA GLY A 195 -5.95 -15.50 -14.52
C GLY A 195 -4.82 -14.59 -15.03
N ASP A 196 -4.86 -13.29 -14.75
CA ASP A 196 -3.72 -12.43 -15.06
C ASP A 196 -2.51 -12.75 -14.17
N THR A 197 -1.33 -12.65 -14.76
CA THR A 197 -0.05 -12.56 -14.04
C THR A 197 0.62 -11.23 -14.39
N LEU A 198 1.53 -10.76 -13.53
CA LEU A 198 2.25 -9.52 -13.83
C LEU A 198 3.04 -9.62 -15.14
N SER A 199 3.63 -10.80 -15.40
CA SER A 199 4.29 -11.13 -16.66
C SER A 199 3.36 -11.06 -17.88
N SER A 200 2.14 -11.63 -17.80
CA SER A 200 1.19 -11.56 -18.91
C SER A 200 0.70 -10.13 -19.18
N ILE A 201 0.53 -9.34 -18.11
CA ILE A 201 0.16 -7.91 -18.20
C ILE A 201 1.29 -7.11 -18.84
N ALA A 202 2.51 -7.21 -18.32
CA ALA A 202 3.69 -6.51 -18.82
C ALA A 202 3.91 -6.81 -20.31
N SER A 203 3.83 -8.08 -20.70
CA SER A 203 3.96 -8.51 -22.09
C SER A 203 2.88 -7.92 -22.99
N ARG A 204 1.60 -7.97 -22.55
CA ARG A 204 0.47 -7.40 -23.30
C ARG A 204 0.65 -5.91 -23.54
N TYR A 205 1.07 -5.16 -22.52
CA TYR A 205 1.23 -3.70 -22.60
C TYR A 205 2.62 -3.24 -23.06
N LYS A 206 3.52 -4.18 -23.41
CA LYS A 206 4.91 -3.88 -23.80
C LYS A 206 5.65 -3.01 -22.74
N ALA A 207 5.45 -3.35 -21.47
CA ALA A 207 6.03 -2.66 -20.32
C ALA A 207 7.04 -3.56 -19.58
N LYS A 208 7.86 -2.96 -18.71
CA LYS A 208 8.79 -3.71 -17.86
C LYS A 208 8.12 -4.11 -16.55
N ILE A 209 8.37 -5.33 -16.08
CA ILE A 209 7.81 -5.85 -14.83
C ILE A 209 8.29 -5.02 -13.65
N ASP A 210 9.60 -4.76 -13.54
CA ASP A 210 10.20 -3.98 -12.46
C ASP A 210 9.57 -2.59 -12.33
N ASP A 211 9.36 -1.89 -13.45
CA ASP A 211 8.69 -0.59 -13.44
C ASP A 211 7.26 -0.67 -12.90
N ILE A 212 6.53 -1.77 -13.15
CA ILE A 212 5.18 -1.97 -12.61
C ILE A 212 5.25 -2.27 -11.10
N ILE A 213 6.17 -3.13 -10.66
CA ILE A 213 6.37 -3.46 -9.25
C ILE A 213 6.69 -2.19 -8.46
N ASP A 214 7.73 -1.47 -8.87
CA ASP A 214 8.21 -0.29 -8.17
C ASP A 214 7.15 0.81 -8.11
N PHE A 215 6.49 1.08 -9.25
CA PHE A 215 5.52 2.18 -9.34
C PHE A 215 4.25 1.93 -8.54
N ASN A 216 3.74 0.69 -8.55
CA ASN A 216 2.57 0.31 -7.73
C ASN A 216 2.98 -0.07 -6.30
N GLY A 217 4.29 -0.14 -6.04
CA GLY A 217 4.93 -0.59 -4.82
C GLY A 217 4.39 -1.95 -4.37
N LEU A 218 4.34 -2.88 -5.31
CA LEU A 218 4.13 -4.30 -5.05
C LEU A 218 5.35 -4.86 -4.33
N SER A 219 5.14 -5.85 -3.46
CA SER A 219 6.27 -6.52 -2.80
C SER A 219 7.00 -7.48 -3.72
N GLU A 220 6.26 -8.12 -4.63
CA GLU A 220 6.74 -9.10 -5.60
C GLU A 220 5.71 -9.25 -6.74
N GLU A 221 6.03 -10.04 -7.78
CA GLU A 221 5.15 -10.25 -8.93
C GLU A 221 3.79 -10.89 -8.57
N ALA A 222 3.77 -11.74 -7.54
CA ALA A 222 2.58 -12.47 -7.10
C ALA A 222 1.62 -11.62 -6.24
N ASP A 223 2.03 -10.42 -5.84
CA ASP A 223 1.22 -9.50 -5.04
C ASP A 223 0.21 -8.74 -5.93
N ILE A 224 -0.55 -9.47 -6.74
CA ILE A 224 -1.67 -8.92 -7.53
C ILE A 224 -2.94 -9.75 -7.29
N TYR A 225 -4.06 -9.07 -7.08
CA TYR A 225 -5.36 -9.68 -6.89
C TYR A 225 -6.33 -9.17 -7.94
N ILE A 226 -7.32 -9.99 -8.28
CA ILE A 226 -8.41 -9.61 -9.17
C ILE A 226 -9.03 -8.30 -8.67
N GLY A 227 -9.16 -7.33 -9.56
CA GLY A 227 -9.70 -6.01 -9.26
C GLY A 227 -8.67 -4.97 -8.79
N ASP A 228 -7.41 -5.33 -8.60
CA ASP A 228 -6.37 -4.32 -8.36
C ASP A 228 -6.24 -3.40 -9.57
N SER A 229 -6.18 -2.10 -9.30
CA SER A 229 -5.85 -1.08 -10.31
C SER A 229 -4.34 -0.86 -10.30
N LEU A 230 -3.69 -1.22 -11.39
CA LEU A 230 -2.25 -1.08 -11.61
C LEU A 230 -1.99 0.02 -12.63
N ILE A 231 -1.05 0.89 -12.34
CA ILE A 231 -0.45 1.78 -13.32
C ILE A 231 0.67 1.01 -14.00
N ILE A 232 0.69 1.02 -15.32
CA ILE A 232 1.66 0.31 -16.14
C ILE A 232 2.55 1.37 -16.81
N PRO A 233 3.65 1.81 -16.16
CA PRO A 233 4.49 2.89 -16.68
C PRO A 233 5.11 2.51 -18.03
N GLY A 234 5.10 3.45 -18.97
CA GLY A 234 5.59 3.23 -20.34
C GLY A 234 4.76 2.24 -21.17
N GLY A 235 3.73 1.62 -20.57
CA GLY A 235 2.86 0.68 -21.24
C GLY A 235 2.10 1.33 -22.39
N LYS A 236 1.91 0.57 -23.46
CA LYS A 236 1.13 0.97 -24.63
C LYS A 236 -0.12 0.13 -24.71
N MET A 237 -1.27 0.78 -24.85
CA MET A 237 -2.52 0.05 -25.03
C MET A 237 -2.42 -0.76 -26.34
N PRO A 238 -2.68 -2.08 -26.30
CA PRO A 238 -2.70 -2.88 -27.52
C PRO A 238 -3.71 -2.32 -28.52
N ALA A 239 -3.36 -2.34 -29.81
CA ALA A 239 -4.31 -2.07 -30.88
C ALA A 239 -5.36 -3.19 -30.86
N THR A 240 -6.47 -2.94 -30.16
CA THR A 240 -7.72 -3.72 -30.12
C THR A 240 -7.65 -5.16 -30.62
N ILE A 241 -7.46 -6.10 -29.70
CA ILE A 241 -8.49 -7.11 -29.53
C ILE A 241 -9.21 -6.65 -28.28
N ALA A 242 -10.44 -6.15 -28.45
CA ALA A 242 -11.30 -5.84 -27.32
C ALA A 242 -11.37 -7.11 -26.47
N SER A 243 -10.62 -7.16 -25.37
CA SER A 243 -10.80 -8.23 -24.41
C SER A 243 -12.26 -8.10 -24.00
N PRO A 244 -13.11 -9.13 -24.19
CA PRO A 244 -14.50 -9.05 -23.77
C PRO A 244 -14.47 -8.56 -22.33
N GLN A 245 -15.11 -7.43 -22.08
CA GLN A 245 -15.40 -7.01 -20.73
C GLN A 245 -16.30 -8.12 -20.21
N ILE A 246 -15.73 -9.07 -19.46
CA ILE A 246 -16.50 -10.16 -18.87
C ILE A 246 -17.45 -9.47 -17.90
N ASN A 247 -18.66 -9.22 -18.38
CA ASN A 247 -19.75 -8.71 -17.59
C ASN A 247 -20.53 -9.95 -17.16
N ILE A 248 -20.15 -10.46 -16.00
CA ILE A 248 -20.82 -11.63 -15.40
C ILE A 248 -22.26 -11.21 -15.14
N PRO A 249 -23.28 -11.90 -15.69
CA PRO A 249 -24.66 -11.65 -15.32
C PRO A 249 -24.82 -11.93 -13.83
N VAL A 250 -25.24 -10.94 -13.07
CA VAL A 250 -25.48 -11.07 -11.64
C VAL A 250 -26.97 -10.92 -11.38
N ALA A 251 -27.56 -11.88 -10.68
CA ALA A 251 -28.96 -11.81 -10.26
C ALA A 251 -29.16 -10.56 -9.39
N ASP A 252 -30.29 -9.87 -9.57
CA ASP A 252 -30.57 -8.63 -8.85
C ASP A 252 -30.45 -8.83 -7.32
N SER A 253 -30.83 -10.00 -6.79
CA SER A 253 -30.77 -10.36 -5.37
C SER A 253 -29.39 -10.70 -4.83
N TYR A 254 -28.36 -10.79 -5.68
CA TYR A 254 -27.03 -11.24 -5.27
C TYR A 254 -26.33 -10.25 -4.33
N PHE A 255 -26.58 -8.96 -4.54
CA PHE A 255 -26.01 -7.87 -3.73
C PHE A 255 -27.10 -7.10 -2.98
N ILE A 256 -26.86 -6.84 -1.69
CA ILE A 256 -27.56 -5.82 -0.91
C ILE A 256 -26.86 -4.46 -1.05
N PHE A 257 -27.52 -3.36 -0.70
CA PHE A 257 -26.85 -2.07 -0.66
C PHE A 257 -25.74 -2.06 0.41
N PRO A 258 -24.54 -1.56 0.09
CA PRO A 258 -23.38 -1.58 0.99
C PRO A 258 -23.41 -0.47 2.04
N CYS A 259 -24.38 0.44 1.97
CA CYS A 259 -24.59 1.53 2.90
C CYS A 259 -26.05 1.99 2.91
N GLN A 260 -26.40 2.74 3.95
CA GLN A 260 -27.51 3.70 3.91
C GLN A 260 -26.98 5.06 3.48
N GLY A 261 -27.73 5.81 2.68
CA GLY A 261 -27.35 7.17 2.31
C GLY A 261 -28.04 7.70 1.06
N VAL A 262 -27.47 8.76 0.49
CA VAL A 262 -27.93 9.41 -0.75
C VAL A 262 -26.86 9.22 -1.82
N ILE A 263 -27.26 8.81 -3.03
CA ILE A 263 -26.34 8.77 -4.17
C ILE A 263 -25.97 10.21 -4.55
N THR A 264 -24.72 10.59 -4.30
CA THR A 264 -24.18 11.94 -4.56
C THR A 264 -23.36 12.01 -5.84
N GLN A 265 -22.93 10.86 -6.36
CA GLN A 265 -22.36 10.74 -7.69
C GLN A 265 -22.85 9.44 -8.31
N GLY A 266 -23.49 9.54 -9.47
CA GLY A 266 -23.89 8.37 -10.25
C GLY A 266 -22.68 7.60 -10.80
N LEU A 267 -22.95 6.70 -11.74
CA LEU A 267 -21.92 5.88 -12.35
C LEU A 267 -20.79 6.72 -12.93
N HIS A 268 -19.56 6.50 -12.46
CA HIS A 268 -18.38 7.21 -12.92
C HIS A 268 -17.18 6.26 -13.11
N TYR A 269 -15.96 6.79 -13.16
CA TYR A 269 -14.73 6.00 -13.38
C TYR A 269 -14.68 4.77 -12.45
N TYR A 270 -14.06 3.69 -12.93
CA TYR A 270 -13.98 2.40 -12.21
C TYR A 270 -15.31 1.69 -11.93
N ASN A 271 -16.38 2.00 -12.69
CA ASN A 271 -17.71 1.43 -12.43
C ASN A 271 -18.17 1.73 -11.00
N ALA A 272 -17.79 2.91 -10.50
CA ALA A 272 -18.01 3.36 -9.14
C ALA A 272 -19.28 4.19 -9.01
N ILE A 273 -19.87 4.18 -7.82
CA ILE A 273 -20.98 5.04 -7.39
C ILE A 273 -20.67 5.57 -6.00
N ASP A 274 -20.89 6.87 -5.80
CA ASP A 274 -20.64 7.52 -4.51
C ASP A 274 -21.95 7.71 -3.76
N VAL A 275 -21.96 7.21 -2.52
CA VAL A 275 -23.11 7.35 -1.63
C VAL A 275 -22.68 8.07 -0.36
N ALA A 276 -23.25 9.25 -0.12
CA ALA A 276 -22.94 10.07 1.04
C ALA A 276 -23.86 9.75 2.22
N ASN A 277 -23.26 9.74 3.41
CA ASN A 277 -23.95 9.73 4.69
C ASN A 277 -23.01 10.34 5.76
N LYS A 278 -23.44 10.37 7.02
CA LYS A 278 -22.62 10.78 8.15
C LYS A 278 -21.35 9.91 8.22
N CYS A 279 -20.20 10.54 8.44
CA CYS A 279 -18.97 9.80 8.73
C CYS A 279 -19.19 8.86 9.92
N GLY A 280 -18.58 7.68 9.91
CA GLY A 280 -18.79 6.67 10.94
C GLY A 280 -20.03 5.80 10.73
N SER A 281 -20.87 6.07 9.72
CA SER A 281 -21.97 5.17 9.37
C SER A 281 -21.44 3.79 8.98
N PRO A 282 -22.10 2.69 9.35
CA PRO A 282 -21.64 1.35 9.03
C PRO A 282 -21.59 1.13 7.51
N ILE A 283 -20.60 0.38 7.05
CA ILE A 283 -20.47 -0.16 5.70
C ILE A 283 -20.47 -1.68 5.82
N VAL A 284 -21.30 -2.37 5.03
CA VAL A 284 -21.41 -3.83 5.07
C VAL A 284 -20.93 -4.50 3.79
N ALA A 285 -20.58 -5.77 3.90
CA ALA A 285 -20.35 -6.63 2.74
C ALA A 285 -21.66 -6.77 1.93
N ALA A 286 -21.60 -6.40 0.65
CA ALA A 286 -22.75 -6.39 -0.25
C ALA A 286 -23.21 -7.82 -0.58
N SER A 287 -22.30 -8.79 -0.52
CA SER A 287 -22.57 -10.22 -0.63
C SER A 287 -21.48 -11.00 0.11
N SER A 288 -21.75 -12.26 0.45
CA SER A 288 -20.77 -13.16 1.05
C SER A 288 -19.53 -13.31 0.16
N GLY A 289 -18.37 -13.48 0.78
CA GLY A 289 -17.11 -13.58 0.03
C GLY A 289 -15.88 -13.69 0.92
N VAL A 290 -14.71 -13.49 0.29
CA VAL A 290 -13.40 -13.47 0.96
C VAL A 290 -12.77 -12.11 0.76
N VAL A 291 -12.34 -11.48 1.85
CA VAL A 291 -11.61 -10.21 1.81
C VAL A 291 -10.27 -10.44 1.11
N GLN A 292 -10.04 -9.77 -0.02
CA GLN A 292 -8.79 -9.87 -0.76
C GLN A 292 -7.74 -8.91 -0.22
N ARG A 293 -8.08 -7.61 -0.18
CA ARG A 293 -7.18 -6.57 0.31
C ARG A 293 -7.87 -5.68 1.31
N THR A 294 -7.07 -5.22 2.25
CA THR A 294 -7.35 -4.07 3.09
C THR A 294 -6.14 -3.16 3.10
N GLY A 295 -6.34 -1.89 3.44
CA GLY A 295 -5.24 -0.97 3.66
C GLY A 295 -5.45 0.36 2.96
N TRP A 296 -4.40 1.18 2.99
CA TRP A 296 -4.43 2.54 2.47
C TRP A 296 -3.98 2.57 1.01
N ILE A 297 -4.75 3.22 0.15
CA ILE A 297 -4.28 3.72 -1.15
C ILE A 297 -4.49 5.22 -1.23
N ARG A 298 -3.67 5.91 -2.02
CA ARG A 298 -3.62 7.38 -2.04
C ARG A 298 -4.95 8.02 -2.44
N LEU A 299 -5.60 7.51 -3.48
CA LEU A 299 -6.93 7.99 -3.90
C LEU A 299 -8.06 7.46 -3.02
N GLY A 300 -8.21 6.14 -2.95
CA GLY A 300 -9.32 5.51 -2.26
C GLY A 300 -9.21 5.49 -0.74
N GLY A 301 -8.18 6.07 -0.13
CA GLY A 301 -7.99 6.07 1.32
C GLY A 301 -7.89 4.66 1.90
N GLN A 302 -8.45 4.46 3.08
CA GLN A 302 -8.65 3.10 3.61
C GLN A 302 -9.69 2.39 2.75
N ARG A 303 -9.29 1.23 2.21
CA ARG A 303 -10.15 0.41 1.36
C ARG A 303 -10.29 -1.02 1.85
N VAL A 304 -11.37 -1.65 1.42
CA VAL A 304 -11.58 -3.10 1.48
C VAL A 304 -11.98 -3.57 0.09
N THR A 305 -11.45 -4.71 -0.35
CA THR A 305 -11.98 -5.45 -1.51
C THR A 305 -12.41 -6.85 -1.12
N ILE A 306 -13.53 -7.31 -1.67
CA ILE A 306 -14.10 -8.63 -1.40
C ILE A 306 -14.29 -9.37 -2.72
N LEU A 307 -13.71 -10.55 -2.84
CA LEU A 307 -13.98 -11.49 -3.92
C LEU A 307 -15.18 -12.35 -3.56
N HIS A 308 -16.16 -12.37 -4.45
CA HIS A 308 -17.37 -13.16 -4.30
C HIS A 308 -17.27 -14.50 -5.05
N PRO A 309 -18.06 -15.52 -4.66
CA PRO A 309 -18.02 -16.85 -5.28
C PRO A 309 -18.24 -16.86 -6.80
N ASN A 310 -18.98 -15.88 -7.34
CA ASN A 310 -19.21 -15.76 -8.79
C ASN A 310 -18.04 -15.10 -9.55
N GLY A 311 -16.97 -14.71 -8.87
CA GLY A 311 -15.80 -14.06 -9.47
C GLY A 311 -15.89 -12.53 -9.57
N VAL A 312 -17.00 -11.93 -9.14
CA VAL A 312 -17.13 -10.47 -9.03
C VAL A 312 -16.37 -9.98 -7.80
N VAL A 313 -15.77 -8.80 -7.91
CA VAL A 313 -15.12 -8.13 -6.78
C VAL A 313 -15.88 -6.85 -6.44
N THR A 314 -16.14 -6.62 -5.16
CA THR A 314 -16.63 -5.33 -4.67
C THR A 314 -15.51 -4.56 -4.01
N TYR A 315 -15.48 -3.25 -4.25
CA TYR A 315 -14.51 -2.32 -3.69
C TYR A 315 -15.22 -1.29 -2.81
N TYR A 316 -14.66 -1.04 -1.63
CA TYR A 316 -15.18 -0.11 -0.62
C TYR A 316 -14.10 0.90 -0.27
N GLY A 317 -14.21 2.13 -0.80
CA GLY A 317 -13.23 3.21 -0.60
C GLY A 317 -13.60 4.22 0.49
N HIS A 318 -12.64 5.07 0.80
CA HIS A 318 -12.74 6.21 1.71
C HIS A 318 -13.16 5.87 3.14
N LEU A 319 -12.96 4.63 3.59
CA LEU A 319 -13.37 4.19 4.93
C LEU A 319 -12.64 5.00 6.02
N SER A 320 -13.29 5.27 7.14
CA SER A 320 -12.64 5.86 8.31
C SER A 320 -11.92 4.81 9.15
N LYS A 321 -12.44 3.59 9.15
CA LYS A 321 -11.90 2.44 9.86
C LYS A 321 -12.29 1.14 9.15
N ILE A 322 -11.34 0.22 9.08
CA ILE A 322 -11.51 -1.14 8.56
C ILE A 322 -11.67 -2.11 9.75
N LEU A 323 -12.62 -3.05 9.65
CA LEU A 323 -12.90 -4.05 10.69
C LEU A 323 -12.56 -5.49 10.26
N VAL A 324 -12.08 -5.66 9.03
CA VAL A 324 -11.75 -6.97 8.47
C VAL A 324 -10.30 -7.02 8.01
N LYS A 325 -9.78 -8.23 7.76
CA LYS A 325 -8.41 -8.45 7.29
C LYS A 325 -8.36 -9.35 6.04
N PRO A 326 -7.29 -9.28 5.23
CA PRO A 326 -7.12 -10.17 4.08
C PRO A 326 -7.27 -11.64 4.47
N GLY A 327 -7.93 -12.42 3.60
CA GLY A 327 -8.26 -13.83 3.81
C GLY A 327 -9.49 -14.10 4.68
N GLN A 328 -10.05 -13.09 5.35
CA GLN A 328 -11.25 -13.26 6.18
C GLN A 328 -12.48 -13.56 5.30
N LYS A 329 -13.23 -14.61 5.66
CA LYS A 329 -14.58 -14.85 5.12
C LYS A 329 -15.57 -13.89 5.77
N VAL A 330 -16.45 -13.31 4.97
CA VAL A 330 -17.54 -12.44 5.41
C VAL A 330 -18.85 -12.90 4.80
N ASN A 331 -19.94 -12.73 5.53
CA ASN A 331 -21.30 -12.96 5.06
C ASN A 331 -21.93 -11.67 4.55
N THR A 332 -22.92 -11.80 3.67
CA THR A 332 -23.78 -10.68 3.27
C THR A 332 -24.31 -9.94 4.50
N GLY A 333 -24.09 -8.62 4.58
CA GLY A 333 -24.57 -7.80 5.71
C GLY A 333 -23.59 -7.66 6.88
N ASP A 334 -22.47 -8.39 6.89
CA ASP A 334 -21.44 -8.20 7.92
C ASP A 334 -20.84 -6.80 7.81
N ILE A 335 -20.69 -6.11 8.95
CA ILE A 335 -20.04 -4.80 9.01
C ILE A 335 -18.55 -4.98 8.75
N ILE A 336 -18.05 -4.39 7.66
CA ILE A 336 -16.65 -4.51 7.24
C ILE A 336 -15.82 -3.27 7.57
N GLY A 337 -16.50 -2.16 7.88
CA GLY A 337 -15.86 -0.89 8.16
C GLY A 337 -16.88 0.21 8.42
N TYR A 338 -16.36 1.42 8.54
CA TYR A 338 -17.17 2.62 8.74
C TYR A 338 -16.87 3.64 7.65
N MET A 339 -17.92 4.30 7.18
CA MET A 339 -17.84 5.37 6.18
C MET A 339 -16.89 6.46 6.66
N GLY A 340 -16.12 7.05 5.74
CA GLY A 340 -15.15 8.08 6.08
C GLY A 340 -14.97 9.08 4.96
N ARG A 341 -13.80 9.73 5.00
CA ARG A 341 -13.31 10.72 4.03
C ARG A 341 -11.81 10.55 3.78
N THR A 342 -11.29 9.34 3.99
CA THR A 342 -9.85 9.09 3.86
C THR A 342 -9.43 9.10 2.39
N GLY A 343 -8.16 9.38 2.12
CA GLY A 343 -7.67 9.53 0.74
C GLY A 343 -8.13 10.84 0.11
N HIS A 344 -8.43 10.80 -1.18
CA HIS A 344 -8.86 11.96 -1.96
C HIS A 344 -10.40 12.04 -2.02
N ALA A 345 -11.01 12.48 -0.92
CA ALA A 345 -12.45 12.64 -0.79
C ALA A 345 -12.80 14.09 -0.41
N THR A 346 -13.77 14.70 -1.08
CA THR A 346 -14.23 16.07 -0.79
C THR A 346 -15.26 16.14 0.35
N GLY A 347 -15.80 14.99 0.76
CA GLY A 347 -16.78 14.86 1.84
C GLY A 347 -16.94 13.41 2.27
N CYS A 348 -17.74 13.16 3.32
CA CYS A 348 -17.96 11.80 3.80
C CYS A 348 -18.91 11.03 2.88
N HIS A 349 -18.38 9.98 2.26
CA HIS A 349 -19.10 9.08 1.36
C HIS A 349 -18.38 7.74 1.26
N ILE A 350 -19.07 6.74 0.73
CA ILE A 350 -18.46 5.51 0.25
C ILE A 350 -18.28 5.62 -1.26
N HIS A 351 -17.07 5.35 -1.75
CA HIS A 351 -16.80 5.08 -3.16
C HIS A 351 -16.95 3.57 -3.37
N PHE A 352 -18.04 3.17 -4.02
CA PHE A 352 -18.40 1.75 -4.17
C PHE A 352 -18.28 1.28 -5.61
N GLU A 353 -17.38 0.33 -5.86
CA GLU A 353 -17.18 -0.26 -7.19
C GLU A 353 -17.63 -1.71 -7.25
N VAL A 354 -18.03 -2.12 -8.45
CA VAL A 354 -18.27 -3.51 -8.81
C VAL A 354 -17.35 -3.86 -9.97
N ILE A 355 -16.51 -4.88 -9.84
CA ILE A 355 -15.52 -5.25 -10.84
C ILE A 355 -15.89 -6.62 -11.40
N GLY A 356 -15.97 -6.72 -12.73
CA GLY A 356 -16.40 -7.93 -13.44
C GLY A 356 -17.91 -8.07 -13.63
N ALA A 357 -18.72 -7.08 -13.21
CA ALA A 357 -20.14 -7.02 -13.47
C ALA A 357 -20.64 -5.57 -13.53
N LYS A 358 -21.85 -5.34 -14.05
CA LYS A 358 -22.51 -4.03 -13.96
C LYS A 358 -22.70 -3.63 -12.49
N ASN A 359 -22.40 -2.38 -12.14
CA ASN A 359 -22.72 -1.87 -10.81
C ASN A 359 -24.24 -1.80 -10.64
N PHE A 360 -24.79 -2.60 -9.74
CA PHE A 360 -26.24 -2.73 -9.52
C PHE A 360 -26.88 -1.46 -8.95
N LEU A 361 -26.08 -0.54 -8.39
CA LEU A 361 -26.56 0.79 -7.98
C LEU A 361 -26.79 1.74 -9.16
N ALA A 362 -26.27 1.43 -10.36
CA ALA A 362 -26.36 2.31 -11.52
C ALA A 362 -27.78 2.50 -12.08
N LYS A 363 -28.75 1.71 -11.60
CA LYS A 363 -30.17 1.87 -11.96
C LYS A 363 -30.88 2.96 -11.15
N TYR A 364 -30.27 3.47 -10.08
CA TYR A 364 -30.84 4.51 -9.23
C TYR A 364 -30.32 5.89 -9.67
N PRO A 365 -31.21 6.90 -9.76
CA PRO A 365 -30.81 8.24 -10.18
C PRO A 365 -29.98 8.95 -9.11
N LEU A 366 -29.26 9.99 -9.52
CA LEU A 366 -28.60 10.93 -8.61
C LEU A 366 -29.63 11.49 -7.62
N GLY A 367 -29.27 11.55 -6.33
CA GLY A 367 -30.15 11.99 -5.24
C GLY A 367 -31.05 10.90 -4.66
N ALA A 368 -31.05 9.68 -5.22
CA ALA A 368 -31.81 8.57 -4.65
C ALA A 368 -31.31 8.20 -3.24
N ARG A 369 -32.25 7.93 -2.33
CA ARG A 369 -31.97 7.40 -1.00
C ARG A 369 -31.96 5.88 -1.03
N ILE A 370 -30.91 5.27 -0.49
CA ILE A 370 -30.75 3.83 -0.41
C ILE A 370 -30.62 3.37 1.04
N SER A 371 -31.08 2.16 1.34
CA SER A 371 -31.01 1.53 2.66
C SER A 371 -30.73 0.04 2.58
N TRP A 372 -30.18 -0.57 3.62
CA TRP A 372 -29.78 -1.99 3.67
C TRP A 372 -30.84 -2.99 3.17
N LYS A 373 -32.11 -2.59 3.15
CA LYS A 373 -33.22 -3.35 2.58
C LYS A 373 -33.62 -2.73 1.23
N LYS A 374 -33.73 -3.60 0.22
CA LYS A 374 -34.35 -3.25 -1.07
C LYS A 374 -35.78 -2.80 -0.91
#